data_AF-A0A6N2Y9W1-F1
#
_entry.id   AF-A0A6N2Y9W1-F1
#
_cell.length_a   1.000
_cell.length_b   1.000
_cell.length_c   1.000
_cell.angle_alpha   90.00
_cell.angle_beta   90.00
_cell.angle_gamma   90.00
#
_symmetry.space_group_name_H-M   'P 1'
#
loop_
_entity.id
_entity.type
_entity.pdbx_description
1 polymer ?
#
loop_
_entity_poly.entity_id
_entity_poly.type
_entity_poly.pdbx_seq_one_letter_code
_entity_poly.pdbx_strand_id
1 'polypeptide(L)'
;MKLRRLLLLSCIGLIGTIGVSQAIDVNIPGARPDISKEAYQDYRIRGEFAKRVDNYQEAEVRKWAQHQPNYNNEKLDDDIYQVQELTRAIHHSRTVYIITDNGADIKFTGSKESIIGWSVDPKHMSKSTIKSVGGTINAVSDFRYETRQQPKGSKWEDTNIEYTDLNKSLLRDTLNKRLEKRKDTVRFVDGDVFTYPGLEKATWDVIGFDNHHVVGTINFTLPKTPTISYHIGQSLNKDIIKNIIKDDTQRSISDTMWPLANFVLPSIKPASDVLAYTNPVHFGPYTFRVLKNSKLKKHEVIGPAEYDVYMSGRIKAVFGKQPFIKGASVEKQNILYSYLRTVVKKYGLQGHKRLQYATVWNNGVPALYFEANKENATLFGMVLYDNQYVYTYYLYKPDDVHVSNYKLRDVIQYVAAKHSKEWNDKAFVGIGISPIMLDVLQTSPTIRDIVKDKKAHNDKK
;
A
#
# COMPACT_ATOMS: atom_id res chain seq x y z
N MET A 1 -53.89 -36.33 -10.24
CA MET A 1 -54.24 -35.38 -9.16
C MET A 1 -52.95 -34.82 -8.55
N LYS A 2 -52.69 -33.53 -8.80
CA LYS A 2 -51.89 -32.57 -8.01
C LYS A 2 -50.44 -32.90 -7.55
N LEU A 3 -49.48 -32.37 -8.32
CA LEU A 3 -48.56 -31.29 -7.93
C LEU A 3 -48.09 -31.23 -6.44
N ARG A 4 -46.84 -31.63 -6.17
CA ARG A 4 -46.00 -31.09 -5.07
C ARG A 4 -44.51 -31.04 -5.46
N ARG A 5 -44.10 -29.86 -5.97
CA ARG A 5 -42.83 -29.10 -5.79
C ARG A 5 -41.58 -29.93 -5.41
N LEU A 6 -40.50 -30.06 -6.19
CA LEU A 6 -39.62 -29.05 -6.83
C LEU A 6 -39.38 -27.79 -5.99
N LEU A 7 -38.33 -27.81 -5.15
CA LEU A 7 -37.45 -26.70 -4.73
C LEU A 7 -36.49 -27.22 -3.64
N LEU A 8 -35.41 -27.89 -4.06
CA LEU A 8 -34.20 -28.03 -3.23
C LEU A 8 -33.39 -26.74 -3.44
N LEU A 9 -33.71 -25.74 -2.61
CA LEU A 9 -32.92 -24.52 -2.50
C LEU A 9 -31.54 -24.89 -1.96
N SER A 10 -30.55 -24.74 -2.84
CA SER A 10 -29.15 -24.56 -2.51
C SER A 10 -28.98 -23.39 -1.55
N CYS A 11 -28.78 -23.66 -0.27
CA CYS A 11 -28.21 -22.72 0.68
C CYS A 11 -26.72 -22.52 0.36
N ILE A 12 -26.44 -21.84 -0.75
CA ILE A 12 -25.18 -21.13 -0.93
C ILE A 12 -25.35 -19.85 -0.11
N GLY A 13 -24.58 -19.73 0.97
CA GLY A 13 -24.60 -18.58 1.86
C GLY A 13 -24.50 -17.27 1.08
N LEU A 14 -25.60 -16.53 1.09
CA LEU A 14 -25.67 -15.10 0.83
C LEU A 14 -24.78 -14.38 1.85
N ILE A 15 -23.50 -14.20 1.53
CA ILE A 15 -22.74 -13.04 2.03
C ILE A 15 -22.85 -11.99 0.93
N GLY A 16 -24.02 -11.38 0.88
CA GLY A 16 -24.42 -10.40 -0.11
C GLY A 16 -25.46 -9.47 0.49
N THR A 17 -25.20 -8.98 1.70
CA THR A 17 -25.82 -7.75 2.16
C THR A 17 -24.87 -6.63 1.82
N ILE A 18 -25.33 -5.71 0.98
CA ILE A 18 -24.83 -4.34 0.89
C ILE A 18 -25.14 -3.73 2.26
N GLY A 19 -24.30 -4.05 3.24
CA GLY A 19 -24.43 -3.55 4.60
C GLY A 19 -24.09 -2.07 4.58
N VAL A 20 -24.95 -1.26 5.19
CA VAL A 20 -24.63 0.11 5.59
C VAL A 20 -23.21 0.08 6.14
N SER A 21 -22.27 0.73 5.47
CA SER A 21 -20.89 0.84 5.92
C SER A 21 -20.91 1.52 7.28
N GLN A 22 -20.88 0.74 8.35
CA GLN A 22 -20.66 1.28 9.68
C GLN A 22 -19.29 1.95 9.69
N ALA A 23 -19.25 3.15 10.24
CA ALA A 23 -18.00 3.87 10.38
C ALA A 23 -17.14 3.27 11.48
N ILE A 24 -15.90 3.73 11.56
CA ILE A 24 -14.92 3.20 12.51
C ILE A 24 -15.19 3.85 13.87
N ASP A 25 -15.67 3.03 14.82
CA ASP A 25 -15.87 3.40 16.21
C ASP A 25 -14.74 2.79 17.06
N VAL A 26 -13.65 3.56 17.21
CA VAL A 26 -12.46 3.18 17.98
C VAL A 26 -11.91 4.38 18.73
N ASN A 27 -11.35 4.16 19.92
CA ASN A 27 -10.72 5.18 20.76
C ASN A 27 -9.29 5.52 20.30
N ILE A 28 -9.06 5.66 18.99
CA ILE A 28 -7.78 6.11 18.43
C ILE A 28 -7.93 7.59 18.05
N PRO A 29 -7.01 8.49 18.45
CA PRO A 29 -7.07 9.88 18.04
C PRO A 29 -7.17 10.04 16.52
N GLY A 30 -7.98 11.00 16.07
CA GLY A 30 -8.23 11.20 14.65
C GLY A 30 -9.14 10.15 14.00
N ALA A 31 -9.67 9.15 14.71
CA ALA A 31 -10.75 8.30 14.18
C ALA A 31 -11.98 9.16 13.82
N ARG A 32 -12.60 8.86 12.67
CA ARG A 32 -13.69 9.67 12.10
C ARG A 32 -14.90 8.78 11.80
N PRO A 33 -16.01 8.91 12.56
CA PRO A 33 -17.21 8.11 12.36
C PRO A 33 -18.02 8.54 11.13
N ASP A 34 -17.60 9.56 10.38
CA ASP A 34 -18.16 9.94 9.08
C ASP A 34 -17.43 9.26 7.90
N ILE A 35 -16.28 8.64 8.13
CA ILE A 35 -15.54 7.92 7.10
C ILE A 35 -16.00 6.45 7.06
N SER A 36 -16.45 6.02 5.88
CA SER A 36 -16.79 4.62 5.62
C SER A 36 -15.61 3.69 5.90
N LYS A 37 -15.86 2.54 6.55
CA LYS A 37 -14.82 1.52 6.78
C LYS A 37 -14.24 0.97 5.48
N GLU A 38 -14.94 1.08 4.36
CA GLU A 38 -14.45 0.70 3.03
C GLU A 38 -13.75 1.84 2.27
N ALA A 39 -13.59 3.03 2.86
CA ALA A 39 -12.98 4.19 2.18
C ALA A 39 -11.55 3.92 1.66
N TYR A 40 -10.82 3.01 2.29
CA TYR A 40 -9.49 2.58 1.83
C TYR A 40 -9.52 1.87 0.47
N GLN A 41 -10.69 1.38 0.03
CA GLN A 41 -10.84 0.65 -1.21
C GLN A 41 -10.96 1.56 -2.43
N ASP A 42 -11.13 2.88 -2.26
CA ASP A 42 -11.01 3.83 -3.36
C ASP A 42 -9.59 4.40 -3.42
N TYR A 43 -8.87 4.01 -4.47
CA TYR A 43 -7.50 4.48 -4.66
C TYR A 43 -7.41 5.82 -5.37
N ARG A 44 -8.54 6.45 -5.68
CA ARG A 44 -8.57 7.76 -6.33
C ARG A 44 -9.01 8.83 -5.34
N ILE A 45 -8.21 9.88 -5.22
CA ILE A 45 -8.62 11.09 -4.52
C ILE A 45 -9.66 11.85 -5.38
N ARG A 46 -10.79 12.18 -4.76
CA ARG A 46 -11.92 12.92 -5.37
C ARG A 46 -12.18 14.22 -4.61
N GLY A 47 -13.14 15.00 -5.09
CA GLY A 47 -13.58 16.24 -4.46
C GLY A 47 -12.84 17.49 -4.96
N GLU A 48 -13.06 18.60 -4.26
CA GLU A 48 -12.61 19.94 -4.69
C GLU A 48 -11.10 20.06 -4.84
N PHE A 49 -10.33 19.45 -3.94
CA PHE A 49 -8.87 19.43 -4.06
C PHE A 49 -8.42 18.77 -5.37
N ALA A 50 -9.02 17.62 -5.70
CA ALA A 50 -8.70 16.88 -6.91
C ALA A 50 -9.09 17.64 -8.19
N LYS A 51 -10.15 18.46 -8.16
CA LYS A 51 -10.55 19.35 -9.27
C LYS A 51 -9.57 20.52 -9.43
N ARG A 52 -9.15 21.15 -8.33
CA ARG A 52 -8.17 22.25 -8.37
C ARG A 52 -6.86 21.83 -9.00
N VAL A 53 -6.37 20.63 -8.65
CA VAL A 53 -5.16 20.08 -9.27
C VAL A 53 -5.39 19.83 -10.77
N ASP A 54 -6.51 19.21 -11.17
CA ASP A 54 -6.81 18.98 -12.60
C ASP A 54 -6.85 20.29 -13.40
N ASN A 55 -7.52 21.32 -12.88
CA ASN A 55 -7.62 22.62 -13.53
C ASN A 55 -6.26 23.30 -13.68
N TYR A 56 -5.40 23.20 -12.65
CA TYR A 56 -4.04 23.72 -12.72
C TYR A 56 -3.22 23.00 -13.80
N GLN A 57 -3.27 21.67 -13.84
CA GLN A 57 -2.57 20.90 -14.87
C GLN A 57 -3.08 21.22 -16.28
N GLU A 58 -4.39 21.36 -16.45
CA GLU A 58 -4.97 21.76 -17.73
C GLU A 58 -4.46 23.12 -18.19
N ALA A 59 -4.46 24.12 -17.31
CA ALA A 59 -3.98 25.46 -17.64
C ALA A 59 -2.50 25.45 -18.08
N GLU A 60 -1.65 24.70 -17.38
CA GLU A 60 -0.22 24.56 -17.72
C GLU A 60 -0.03 23.86 -19.08
N VAL A 61 -0.79 22.80 -19.37
CA VAL A 61 -0.71 22.11 -20.67
C VAL A 61 -1.17 23.01 -21.81
N ARG A 62 -2.28 23.76 -21.63
CA ARG A 62 -2.76 24.72 -22.63
C ARG A 62 -1.73 25.81 -22.91
N LYS A 63 -1.11 26.35 -21.84
CA LYS A 63 -0.04 27.35 -21.96
C LYS A 63 1.17 26.78 -22.70
N TRP A 64 1.60 25.57 -22.37
CA TRP A 64 2.70 24.90 -23.08
C TRP A 64 2.39 24.69 -24.57
N ALA A 65 1.20 24.16 -24.89
CA ALA A 65 0.79 23.90 -26.27
C ALA A 65 0.78 25.17 -27.15
N GLN A 66 0.33 26.31 -26.59
CA GLN A 66 0.35 27.61 -27.30
C GLN A 66 1.76 28.09 -27.67
N HIS A 67 2.78 27.71 -26.89
CA HIS A 67 4.16 28.12 -27.12
C HIS A 67 4.96 27.08 -27.91
N GLN A 68 4.35 25.96 -28.32
CA GLN A 68 5.00 24.89 -29.05
C GLN A 68 4.80 25.06 -30.56
N PRO A 69 5.87 25.32 -31.34
CA PRO A 69 5.75 25.48 -32.80
C PRO A 69 5.18 24.21 -33.45
N ASN A 70 4.22 24.38 -34.37
CA ASN A 70 3.56 23.31 -35.12
C ASN A 70 2.87 22.24 -34.25
N TYR A 71 2.37 22.62 -33.07
CA TYR A 71 1.61 21.71 -32.21
C TYR A 71 0.28 21.27 -32.87
N ASN A 72 -0.02 19.97 -32.82
CA ASN A 72 -1.31 19.45 -33.29
C ASN A 72 -2.37 19.64 -32.20
N ASN A 73 -3.24 20.65 -32.36
CA ASN A 73 -4.33 20.94 -31.43
C ASN A 73 -5.33 19.78 -31.24
N GLU A 74 -5.44 18.84 -32.19
CA GLU A 74 -6.30 17.67 -32.03
C GLU A 74 -5.84 16.75 -30.89
N LYS A 75 -4.58 16.85 -30.46
CA LYS A 75 -4.02 16.07 -29.35
C LYS A 75 -4.13 16.75 -27.99
N LEU A 76 -4.64 17.98 -27.94
CA LEU A 76 -4.63 18.78 -26.71
C LEU A 76 -5.38 18.11 -25.57
N ASP A 77 -6.57 17.57 -25.85
CA ASP A 77 -7.39 16.90 -24.83
C ASP A 77 -6.72 15.61 -24.34
N ASP A 78 -6.07 14.85 -25.24
CA ASP A 78 -5.29 13.66 -24.89
C ASP A 78 -4.08 14.00 -24.01
N ASP A 79 -3.36 15.08 -24.34
CA ASP A 79 -2.20 15.54 -23.57
C ASP A 79 -2.61 16.07 -22.19
N ILE A 80 -3.71 16.85 -22.10
CA ILE A 80 -4.32 17.29 -20.83
C ILE A 80 -4.66 16.07 -19.98
N TYR A 81 -5.39 15.11 -20.54
CA TYR A 81 -5.78 13.90 -19.84
C TYR A 81 -4.55 13.13 -19.34
N GLN A 82 -3.55 12.93 -20.20
CA GLN A 82 -2.36 12.18 -19.85
C GLN A 82 -1.60 12.83 -18.70
N VAL A 83 -1.46 14.15 -18.70
CA VAL A 83 -0.79 14.89 -17.62
C VAL A 83 -1.61 14.80 -16.33
N GLN A 84 -2.92 15.01 -16.38
CA GLN A 84 -3.79 14.90 -15.19
C GLN A 84 -3.73 13.51 -14.57
N GLU A 85 -3.85 12.44 -15.36
CA GLU A 85 -3.84 11.07 -14.85
C GLU A 85 -2.46 10.65 -14.32
N LEU A 86 -1.37 11.08 -14.97
CA LEU A 86 -0.02 10.83 -14.44
C LEU A 86 0.20 11.59 -13.12
N THR A 87 -0.18 12.86 -13.05
CA THR A 87 -0.10 13.65 -11.81
C THR A 87 -0.90 13.00 -10.69
N ARG A 88 -2.11 12.50 -10.98
CA ARG A 88 -2.92 11.75 -10.01
C ARG A 88 -2.26 10.45 -9.57
N ALA A 89 -1.69 9.67 -10.48
CA ALA A 89 -1.00 8.44 -10.12
C ALA A 89 0.24 8.70 -9.25
N ILE A 90 0.99 9.77 -9.54
CA ILE A 90 2.21 10.14 -8.83
C ILE A 90 1.90 10.75 -7.46
N HIS A 91 0.91 11.62 -7.34
CA HIS A 91 0.70 12.39 -6.10
C HIS A 91 -0.51 11.95 -5.29
N HIS A 92 -1.44 11.19 -5.87
CA HIS A 92 -2.75 10.89 -5.30
C HIS A 92 -3.12 9.40 -5.36
N SER A 93 -2.16 8.53 -5.64
CA SER A 93 -2.36 7.08 -5.54
C SER A 93 -2.35 6.61 -4.09
N ARG A 94 -2.72 5.36 -3.86
CA ARG A 94 -2.55 4.71 -2.55
C ARG A 94 -1.32 3.82 -2.54
N THR A 95 -0.95 3.40 -1.35
CA THR A 95 0.09 2.40 -1.17
C THR A 95 -0.47 1.20 -0.44
N VAL A 96 -0.26 0.01 -0.99
CA VAL A 96 -0.62 -1.26 -0.39
C VAL A 96 0.65 -1.89 0.16
N TYR A 97 0.59 -2.40 1.37
CA TYR A 97 1.70 -3.09 2.02
C TYR A 97 1.32 -4.54 2.21
N ILE A 98 2.25 -5.41 1.85
CA ILE A 98 2.20 -6.85 2.09
C ILE A 98 3.45 -7.17 2.91
N ILE A 99 3.23 -7.46 4.19
CA ILE A 99 4.30 -7.84 5.12
C ILE A 99 4.37 -9.36 5.14
N THR A 100 5.56 -9.89 4.92
CA THR A 100 5.81 -11.33 4.92
C THR A 100 6.94 -11.71 5.89
N ASP A 101 6.62 -12.46 6.94
CA ASP A 101 7.54 -13.08 7.90
C ASP A 101 7.19 -14.58 8.05
N ASN A 102 7.69 -15.39 7.10
CA ASN A 102 7.35 -16.82 6.83
C ASN A 102 6.16 -17.08 5.88
N GLY A 103 5.76 -16.05 5.14
CA GLY A 103 4.60 -16.04 4.25
C GLY A 103 4.00 -14.64 4.33
N ALA A 104 3.21 -14.20 3.34
CA ALA A 104 2.49 -12.94 3.56
C ALA A 104 1.56 -13.15 4.75
N ASP A 105 1.67 -12.31 5.77
CA ASP A 105 0.96 -12.48 7.04
C ASP A 105 -0.19 -11.49 7.11
N ILE A 106 0.08 -10.23 6.74
CA ILE A 106 -0.93 -9.19 6.61
C ILE A 106 -0.77 -8.38 5.33
N LYS A 107 -1.92 -7.91 4.84
CA LYS A 107 -2.05 -6.87 3.84
C LYS A 107 -2.76 -5.67 4.46
N PHE A 108 -2.34 -4.46 4.15
CA PHE A 108 -3.09 -3.24 4.47
C PHE A 108 -2.85 -2.15 3.41
N THR A 109 -3.66 -1.10 3.45
CA THR A 109 -3.62 0.05 2.55
C THR A 109 -3.33 1.33 3.34
N GLY A 110 -2.22 1.97 3.02
CA GLY A 110 -1.90 3.32 3.48
C GLY A 110 -2.69 4.39 2.74
N SER A 111 -2.76 5.57 3.32
CA SER A 111 -3.58 6.66 2.81
C SER A 111 -2.96 7.46 1.66
N LYS A 112 -1.66 7.28 1.39
CA LYS A 112 -0.87 8.10 0.47
C LYS A 112 -0.01 7.27 -0.46
N GLU A 113 0.43 7.91 -1.53
CA GLU A 113 1.39 7.45 -2.53
C GLU A 113 2.77 7.25 -1.90
N SER A 114 3.53 6.24 -2.32
CA SER A 114 4.90 6.03 -1.85
C SER A 114 5.92 6.39 -2.92
N ILE A 115 6.93 7.17 -2.53
CA ILE A 115 8.02 7.62 -3.39
C ILE A 115 9.15 6.59 -3.38
N ILE A 116 9.70 6.31 -2.19
CA ILE A 116 10.80 5.36 -1.98
C ILE A 116 10.39 4.39 -0.88
N GLY A 117 10.80 3.14 -0.96
CA GLY A 117 10.57 2.13 0.07
C GLY A 117 11.75 1.18 0.24
N TRP A 118 11.82 0.57 1.41
CA TRP A 118 12.88 -0.36 1.79
C TRP A 118 12.38 -1.38 2.82
N SER A 119 13.11 -2.49 2.91
CA SER A 119 13.08 -3.43 4.03
C SER A 119 14.50 -3.56 4.57
N VAL A 120 14.64 -3.97 5.83
CA VAL A 120 15.95 -4.20 6.47
C VAL A 120 16.13 -5.69 6.69
N ASP A 121 17.33 -6.20 6.48
CA ASP A 121 17.64 -7.58 6.83
C ASP A 121 17.58 -7.74 8.35
N PRO A 122 16.76 -8.66 8.89
CA PRO A 122 16.63 -8.84 10.34
C PRO A 122 17.96 -9.11 11.04
N LYS A 123 18.97 -9.65 10.36
CA LYS A 123 20.32 -9.85 10.92
C LYS A 123 21.00 -8.54 11.36
N HIS A 124 20.56 -7.40 10.83
CA HIS A 124 21.06 -6.06 11.18
C HIS A 124 20.27 -5.43 12.34
N MET A 125 19.21 -6.08 12.81
CA MET A 125 18.46 -5.60 13.97
C MET A 125 19.13 -6.09 15.25
N SER A 126 19.49 -5.15 16.13
CA SER A 126 20.13 -5.44 17.42
C SER A 126 19.23 -6.22 18.40
N LYS A 127 17.92 -6.25 18.15
CA LYS A 127 16.94 -6.95 18.98
C LYS A 127 16.53 -8.27 18.34
N SER A 128 16.82 -9.38 19.04
CA SER A 128 16.46 -10.75 18.62
C SER A 128 14.96 -10.99 18.44
N THR A 129 14.11 -10.10 18.96
CA THR A 129 12.67 -10.17 18.81
C THR A 129 12.17 -9.59 17.49
N ILE A 130 12.92 -8.72 16.80
CA ILE A 130 12.48 -8.11 15.55
C ILE A 130 12.65 -9.12 14.41
N LYS A 131 11.58 -9.32 13.64
CA LYS A 131 11.55 -10.30 12.55
C LYS A 131 11.56 -9.68 11.16
N SER A 132 10.97 -8.50 11.02
CA SER A 132 10.99 -7.73 9.78
C SER A 132 10.76 -6.27 10.11
N VAL A 133 11.44 -5.38 9.40
CA VAL A 133 11.22 -3.94 9.49
C VAL A 133 11.37 -3.32 8.10
N GLY A 134 10.59 -2.30 7.83
CA GLY A 134 10.67 -1.56 6.58
C GLY A 134 9.81 -0.31 6.63
N GLY A 135 9.72 0.37 5.49
CA GLY A 135 8.94 1.57 5.40
C GLY A 135 8.97 2.21 4.02
N THR A 136 8.23 3.31 3.90
CA THR A 136 8.24 4.16 2.73
C THR A 136 8.35 5.62 3.12
N ILE A 137 8.95 6.39 2.24
CA ILE A 137 8.85 7.85 2.21
C ILE A 137 7.70 8.22 1.29
N ASN A 138 6.91 9.20 1.72
CA ASN A 138 5.84 9.79 0.93
C ASN A 138 6.00 11.31 0.95
N ALA A 139 5.23 12.06 0.13
CA ALA A 139 5.41 13.50 0.07
C ALA A 139 5.05 14.21 1.39
N VAL A 140 4.06 13.67 2.12
CA VAL A 140 3.47 14.31 3.31
C VAL A 140 3.53 13.45 4.58
N SER A 141 3.72 12.14 4.45
CA SER A 141 3.69 11.22 5.60
C SER A 141 4.53 9.97 5.35
N ASP A 142 5.54 9.72 6.15
CA ASP A 142 6.30 8.48 6.06
C ASP A 142 5.56 7.35 6.76
N PHE A 143 5.71 6.13 6.23
CA PHE A 143 5.18 4.91 6.82
C PHE A 143 6.32 3.99 7.24
N ARG A 144 6.13 3.30 8.35
CA ARG A 144 7.04 2.26 8.83
C ARG A 144 6.24 1.07 9.32
N TYR A 145 6.82 -0.10 9.19
CA TYR A 145 6.29 -1.28 9.82
C TYR A 145 7.42 -2.06 10.48
N GLU A 146 7.07 -2.74 11.55
CA GLU A 146 7.93 -3.68 12.25
C GLU A 146 7.09 -4.87 12.68
N THR A 147 7.68 -6.06 12.61
CA THR A 147 7.10 -7.27 13.19
C THR A 147 8.02 -7.78 14.28
N ARG A 148 7.42 -8.20 15.39
CA ARG A 148 8.16 -8.75 16.52
C ARG A 148 7.64 -10.11 16.91
N GLN A 149 8.53 -10.95 17.40
CA GLN A 149 8.20 -12.15 18.15
C GLN A 149 7.47 -11.73 19.42
N GLN A 150 6.21 -12.15 19.55
CA GLN A 150 5.49 -12.03 20.81
C GLN A 150 6.07 -12.98 21.85
N PRO A 151 6.28 -12.53 23.10
CA PRO A 151 6.57 -13.43 24.21
C PRO A 151 5.46 -14.49 24.38
N LYS A 152 5.83 -15.66 24.90
CA LYS A 152 4.85 -16.70 25.25
C LYS A 152 3.92 -16.15 26.35
N GLY A 153 2.61 -16.32 26.16
CA GLY A 153 1.57 -15.96 27.12
C GLY A 153 0.82 -14.67 26.78
N SER A 154 0.21 -14.09 27.81
CA SER A 154 -0.70 -12.93 27.75
C SER A 154 -0.05 -11.61 28.17
N LYS A 155 1.28 -11.59 28.35
CA LYS A 155 2.03 -10.41 28.73
C LYS A 155 2.35 -9.50 27.56
N TRP A 156 2.36 -8.20 27.83
CA TRP A 156 2.73 -7.15 26.90
C TRP A 156 4.20 -7.25 26.50
N GLU A 157 4.49 -7.12 25.21
CA GLU A 157 5.83 -7.39 24.66
C GLU A 157 6.95 -6.47 25.16
N ASP A 158 6.61 -5.27 25.65
CA ASP A 158 7.56 -4.30 26.17
C ASP A 158 7.77 -4.43 27.70
N THR A 159 6.99 -5.27 28.39
CA THR A 159 7.01 -5.38 29.86
C THR A 159 6.66 -6.79 30.37
N ASN A 160 6.46 -6.94 31.68
CA ASN A 160 5.91 -8.16 32.28
C ASN A 160 4.42 -8.00 32.68
N ILE A 161 3.75 -6.93 32.22
CA ILE A 161 2.35 -6.62 32.54
C ILE A 161 1.42 -7.45 31.65
N GLU A 162 0.31 -7.95 32.18
CA GLU A 162 -0.71 -8.65 31.38
C GLU A 162 -1.44 -7.66 30.46
N TYR A 163 -1.74 -8.05 29.21
CA TYR A 163 -2.48 -7.18 28.28
C TYR A 163 -3.85 -6.75 28.82
N THR A 164 -4.49 -7.59 29.65
CA THR A 164 -5.78 -7.30 30.31
C THR A 164 -5.68 -6.19 31.34
N ASP A 165 -4.48 -5.95 31.88
CA ASP A 165 -4.24 -4.97 32.93
C ASP A 165 -3.70 -3.66 32.36
N LEU A 166 -3.32 -3.65 31.06
CA LEU A 166 -2.85 -2.44 30.39
C LEU A 166 -3.93 -1.37 30.37
N ASN A 167 -3.48 -0.14 30.59
CA ASN A 167 -4.27 1.06 30.45
C ASN A 167 -3.36 2.20 29.99
N LYS A 168 -3.99 3.31 29.62
CA LYS A 168 -3.34 4.58 29.25
C LYS A 168 -2.15 4.98 30.13
N SER A 169 -2.29 4.93 31.47
CA SER A 169 -1.21 5.34 32.38
C SER A 169 -0.01 4.42 32.28
N LEU A 170 -0.23 3.09 32.34
CA LEU A 170 0.84 2.10 32.29
C LEU A 170 1.61 2.14 30.95
N LEU A 171 0.88 2.32 29.85
CA LEU A 171 1.47 2.49 28.51
C LEU A 171 2.36 3.73 28.48
N ARG A 172 1.83 4.90 28.87
CA ARG A 172 2.55 6.17 28.86
C ARG A 172 3.79 6.13 29.75
N ASP A 173 3.68 5.62 30.97
CA ASP A 173 4.78 5.57 31.94
C ASP A 173 5.89 4.62 31.47
N THR A 174 5.53 3.50 30.83
CA THR A 174 6.50 2.57 30.24
C THR A 174 7.24 3.22 29.07
N LEU A 175 6.50 3.88 28.16
CA LEU A 175 7.09 4.57 27.02
C LEU A 175 8.03 5.69 27.47
N ASN A 176 7.64 6.52 28.44
CA ASN A 176 8.48 7.57 29.02
C ASN A 176 9.77 7.00 29.62
N LYS A 177 9.68 5.97 30.47
CA LYS A 177 10.87 5.31 31.04
C LYS A 177 11.80 4.76 29.96
N ARG A 178 11.26 4.26 28.85
CA ARG A 178 12.05 3.76 27.71
C ARG A 178 12.78 4.91 26.99
N LEU A 179 12.08 6.02 26.76
CA LEU A 179 12.63 7.20 26.09
C LEU A 179 13.71 7.87 26.94
N GLU A 180 13.49 8.02 28.25
CA GLU A 180 14.47 8.52 29.21
C GLU A 180 15.76 7.69 29.22
N LYS A 181 15.64 6.35 29.24
CA LYS A 181 16.79 5.44 29.16
C LYS A 181 17.61 5.60 27.87
N ARG A 182 16.93 5.91 26.76
CA ARG A 182 17.59 6.19 25.46
C ARG A 182 18.11 7.63 25.35
N LYS A 183 17.79 8.49 26.32
CA LYS A 183 18.08 9.93 26.31
C LYS A 183 17.43 10.63 25.11
N ASP A 184 16.26 10.15 24.70
CA ASP A 184 15.45 10.78 23.66
C ASP A 184 14.73 12.01 24.24
N THR A 185 14.87 13.18 23.62
CA THR A 185 14.13 14.38 24.04
C THR A 185 12.74 14.40 23.41
N VAL A 186 11.71 14.38 24.26
CA VAL A 186 10.31 14.29 23.85
C VAL A 186 9.48 15.42 24.44
N ARG A 187 8.55 15.95 23.63
CA ARG A 187 7.56 16.97 24.01
C ARG A 187 6.31 16.36 24.60
N PHE A 188 5.87 15.24 24.05
CA PHE A 188 4.70 14.51 24.54
C PHE A 188 4.76 13.04 24.18
N VAL A 189 4.08 12.24 24.99
CA VAL A 189 3.83 10.81 24.77
C VAL A 189 2.39 10.54 25.16
N ASP A 190 1.66 9.86 24.29
CA ASP A 190 0.33 9.35 24.61
C ASP A 190 0.14 7.92 24.06
N GLY A 191 -0.86 7.22 24.56
CA GLY A 191 -1.20 5.87 24.11
C GLY A 191 -2.34 5.26 24.90
N ASP A 192 -2.99 4.25 24.32
CA ASP A 192 -4.04 3.50 24.99
C ASP A 192 -4.24 2.11 24.37
N VAL A 193 -5.02 1.28 25.05
CA VAL A 193 -5.55 0.03 24.49
C VAL A 193 -6.78 0.33 23.62
N PHE A 194 -7.02 -0.49 22.60
CA PHE A 194 -8.24 -0.40 21.80
C PHE A 194 -8.76 -1.79 21.42
N THR A 195 -10.02 -1.86 21.01
CA THR A 195 -10.62 -3.09 20.47
C THR A 195 -10.98 -2.89 19.01
N TYR A 196 -10.66 -3.87 18.16
CA TYR A 196 -11.07 -3.88 16.77
C TYR A 196 -11.31 -5.31 16.27
N PRO A 197 -12.37 -5.57 15.49
CA PRO A 197 -12.66 -6.92 15.01
C PRO A 197 -11.49 -7.55 14.26
N GLY A 198 -11.13 -8.78 14.64
CA GLY A 198 -10.06 -9.55 14.02
C GLY A 198 -8.64 -9.23 14.51
N LEU A 199 -8.49 -8.29 15.45
CA LEU A 199 -7.22 -7.97 16.11
C LEU A 199 -7.27 -8.37 17.59
N GLU A 200 -6.12 -8.74 18.13
CA GLU A 200 -5.91 -9.04 19.55
C GLU A 200 -4.74 -8.23 20.10
N LYS A 201 -4.69 -8.01 21.42
CA LYS A 201 -3.57 -7.33 22.09
C LYS A 201 -3.27 -5.96 21.47
N ALA A 202 -4.32 -5.20 21.18
CA ALA A 202 -4.25 -4.01 20.36
C ALA A 202 -4.02 -2.74 21.19
N THR A 203 -3.01 -1.96 20.82
CA THR A 203 -2.66 -0.68 21.45
C THR A 203 -2.31 0.35 20.40
N TRP A 204 -2.46 1.63 20.73
CA TRP A 204 -1.90 2.72 19.95
C TRP A 204 -1.00 3.57 20.83
N ASP A 205 0.01 4.18 20.22
CA ASP A 205 0.89 5.13 20.86
C ASP A 205 1.26 6.27 19.91
N VAL A 206 1.62 7.41 20.48
CA VAL A 206 2.10 8.57 19.74
C VAL A 206 3.21 9.26 20.53
N ILE A 207 4.32 9.55 19.86
CA ILE A 207 5.49 10.18 20.45
C ILE A 207 5.83 11.43 19.64
N GLY A 208 5.84 12.58 20.31
CA GLY A 208 6.29 13.85 19.75
C GLY A 208 7.69 14.19 20.25
N PHE A 209 8.65 14.30 19.33
CA PHE A 209 10.03 14.67 19.60
C PHE A 209 10.23 16.19 19.44
N ASP A 210 11.29 16.73 20.05
CA ASP A 210 11.63 18.16 20.03
C ASP A 210 11.94 18.70 18.64
N ASN A 211 12.43 17.85 17.73
CA ASN A 211 12.78 18.22 16.35
C ASN A 211 11.56 18.29 15.40
N HIS A 212 10.36 18.52 15.95
CA HIS A 212 9.08 18.51 15.24
C HIS A 212 8.70 17.16 14.60
N HIS A 213 9.39 16.07 14.92
CA HIS A 213 9.01 14.74 14.47
C HIS A 213 7.92 14.19 15.38
N VAL A 214 6.83 13.68 14.79
CA VAL A 214 5.74 13.03 15.53
C VAL A 214 5.49 11.69 14.87
N VAL A 215 5.52 10.62 15.66
CA VAL A 215 5.29 9.24 15.20
C VAL A 215 4.08 8.70 15.94
N GLY A 216 3.08 8.29 15.18
CA GLY A 216 1.95 7.50 15.66
C GLY A 216 2.14 6.03 15.28
N THR A 217 1.69 5.12 16.14
CA THR A 217 1.80 3.67 15.92
C THR A 217 0.51 2.99 16.33
N ILE A 218 0.07 2.00 15.54
CA ILE A 218 -0.88 0.98 15.99
C ILE A 218 -0.15 -0.35 16.11
N ASN A 219 -0.36 -1.03 17.23
CA ASN A 219 0.26 -2.30 17.57
C ASN A 219 -0.82 -3.34 17.80
N PHE A 220 -0.63 -4.56 17.29
CA PHE A 220 -1.61 -5.62 17.47
C PHE A 220 -1.01 -6.99 17.16
N THR A 221 -1.73 -8.03 17.53
CA THR A 221 -1.53 -9.41 17.10
C THR A 221 -2.77 -9.89 16.33
N LEU A 222 -2.65 -11.01 15.62
CA LEU A 222 -3.78 -11.65 14.96
C LEU A 222 -4.12 -12.97 15.65
N PRO A 223 -5.42 -13.33 15.78
CA PRO A 223 -5.83 -14.59 16.43
C PRO A 223 -5.16 -15.85 15.88
N LYS A 224 -4.87 -15.87 14.57
CA LYS A 224 -4.25 -17.02 13.88
C LYS A 224 -2.73 -17.02 13.91
N THR A 225 -2.11 -15.90 14.26
CA THR A 225 -0.64 -15.76 14.40
C THR A 225 -0.32 -15.03 15.70
N PRO A 226 -0.76 -15.53 16.87
CA PRO A 226 -0.65 -14.80 18.14
C PRO A 226 0.80 -14.67 18.63
N THR A 227 1.73 -15.37 17.97
CA THR A 227 3.17 -15.34 18.24
C THR A 227 3.90 -14.20 17.53
N ILE A 228 3.21 -13.39 16.70
CA ILE A 228 3.77 -12.23 16.00
C ILE A 228 2.93 -10.99 16.35
N SER A 229 3.60 -9.90 16.71
CA SER A 229 3.00 -8.57 16.76
C SER A 229 3.41 -7.75 15.56
N TYR A 230 2.47 -6.92 15.13
CA TYR A 230 2.62 -5.96 14.06
C TYR A 230 2.61 -4.57 14.68
N HIS A 231 3.59 -3.76 14.31
CA HIS A 231 3.75 -2.36 14.69
C HIS A 231 3.69 -1.57 13.40
N ILE A 232 2.61 -0.83 13.18
CA ILE A 232 2.43 -0.01 11.96
C ILE A 232 2.50 1.45 12.37
N GLY A 233 3.59 2.09 11.98
CA GLY A 233 3.89 3.47 12.31
C GLY A 233 3.66 4.42 11.13
N GLN A 234 3.30 5.66 11.46
CA GLN A 234 3.23 6.76 10.53
C GLN A 234 3.78 8.03 11.17
N SER A 235 4.47 8.85 10.39
CA SER A 235 4.88 10.19 10.82
C SER A 235 4.57 11.21 9.75
N LEU A 236 3.97 12.34 10.11
CA LEU A 236 3.84 13.47 9.21
C LEU A 236 5.21 14.12 8.96
N ASN A 237 5.35 14.76 7.80
CA ASN A 237 6.53 15.58 7.52
C ASN A 237 6.69 16.65 8.61
N LYS A 238 7.90 16.76 9.18
CA LYS A 238 8.24 17.72 10.25
C LYS A 238 7.91 19.17 9.89
N ASP A 239 7.99 19.54 8.62
CA ASP A 239 7.67 20.88 8.13
C ASP A 239 6.16 21.15 8.17
N ILE A 240 5.33 20.11 8.04
CA ILE A 240 3.88 20.21 8.27
C ILE A 240 3.62 20.42 9.76
N ILE A 241 4.27 19.64 10.64
CA ILE A 241 4.14 19.80 12.09
C ILE A 241 4.54 21.22 12.52
N LYS A 242 5.69 21.71 12.05
CA LYS A 242 6.25 23.01 12.41
C LYS A 242 5.47 24.18 11.79
N ASN A 243 5.24 24.17 10.49
CA ASN A 243 4.78 25.36 9.78
C ASN A 243 3.26 25.44 9.64
N ILE A 244 2.56 24.30 9.61
CA ILE A 244 1.11 24.23 9.39
C ILE A 244 0.35 23.91 10.68
N ILE A 245 0.81 22.90 11.43
CA ILE A 245 0.22 22.52 12.71
C ILE A 245 0.72 23.41 13.85
N LYS A 246 1.90 24.03 13.68
CA LYS A 246 2.54 24.92 14.65
C LYS A 246 2.71 24.26 16.01
N ASP A 247 3.10 22.99 15.99
CA ASP A 247 3.38 22.20 17.19
C ASP A 247 2.21 22.07 18.17
N ASP A 248 0.98 22.37 17.74
CA ASP A 248 -0.22 22.11 18.54
C ASP A 248 -0.30 20.62 18.85
N THR A 249 -0.29 20.26 20.13
CA THR A 249 -0.14 18.87 20.57
C THR A 249 -1.34 18.03 20.16
N GLN A 250 -2.57 18.53 20.36
CA GLN A 250 -3.78 17.78 20.05
C GLN A 250 -3.92 17.52 18.55
N ARG A 251 -3.67 18.55 17.74
CA ARG A 251 -3.68 18.43 16.29
C ARG A 251 -2.53 17.57 15.76
N SER A 252 -1.34 17.68 16.34
CA SER A 252 -0.20 16.82 15.98
C SER A 252 -0.52 15.34 16.20
N ILE A 253 -1.18 15.01 17.32
CA ILE A 253 -1.64 13.66 17.63
C ILE A 253 -2.74 13.23 16.65
N SER A 254 -3.81 14.01 16.53
CA SER A 254 -4.95 13.66 15.68
C SER A 254 -4.56 13.52 14.21
N ASP A 255 -3.83 14.48 13.64
CA ASP A 255 -3.47 14.48 12.21
C ASP A 255 -2.47 13.36 11.88
N THR A 256 -1.60 12.98 12.83
CA THR A 256 -0.66 11.84 12.65
C THR A 256 -1.37 10.50 12.75
N MET A 257 -2.28 10.33 13.71
CA MET A 257 -3.03 9.08 13.92
C MET A 257 -4.18 8.88 12.94
N TRP A 258 -4.68 9.96 12.32
CA TRP A 258 -5.85 9.92 11.44
C TRP A 258 -5.72 8.89 10.31
N PRO A 259 -4.62 8.77 9.54
CA PRO A 259 -4.59 7.76 8.49
C PRO A 259 -4.39 6.33 9.01
N LEU A 260 -3.79 6.15 10.20
CA LEU A 260 -3.73 4.86 10.86
C LEU A 260 -5.13 4.37 11.24
N ALA A 261 -5.92 5.23 11.89
CA ALA A 261 -7.28 4.92 12.32
C ALA A 261 -8.25 4.70 11.15
N ASN A 262 -8.17 5.52 10.10
CA ASN A 262 -9.21 5.58 9.07
C ASN A 262 -8.90 4.82 7.76
N PHE A 263 -7.64 4.48 7.51
CA PHE A 263 -7.24 3.78 6.27
C PHE A 263 -6.49 2.50 6.55
N VAL A 264 -5.49 2.54 7.44
CA VAL A 264 -4.69 1.35 7.75
C VAL A 264 -5.52 0.35 8.52
N LEU A 265 -6.02 0.70 9.71
CA LEU A 265 -6.77 -0.18 10.60
C LEU A 265 -7.90 -0.96 9.87
N PRO A 266 -8.83 -0.32 9.13
CA PRO A 266 -9.92 -1.04 8.47
C PRO A 266 -9.50 -1.84 7.24
N SER A 267 -8.28 -1.66 6.75
CA SER A 267 -7.76 -2.36 5.59
C SER A 267 -6.86 -3.55 5.94
N ILE A 268 -6.55 -3.76 7.23
CA ILE A 268 -5.79 -4.91 7.68
C ILE A 268 -6.55 -6.19 7.32
N LYS A 269 -5.92 -7.03 6.52
CA LYS A 269 -6.42 -8.33 6.13
C LYS A 269 -5.34 -9.38 6.42
N PRO A 270 -5.61 -10.39 7.26
CA PRO A 270 -4.70 -11.51 7.39
C PRO A 270 -4.65 -12.26 6.07
N ALA A 271 -3.49 -12.78 5.73
CA ALA A 271 -3.31 -13.56 4.52
C ALA A 271 -4.28 -14.74 4.39
N SER A 272 -4.65 -15.35 5.51
CA SER A 272 -5.63 -16.45 5.52
C SER A 272 -6.90 -16.12 4.77
N ASP A 273 -7.31 -14.85 4.76
CA ASP A 273 -8.54 -14.42 4.12
C ASP A 273 -8.43 -14.51 2.59
N VAL A 274 -7.30 -14.10 2.02
CA VAL A 274 -7.03 -14.20 0.58
C VAL A 274 -6.71 -15.64 0.17
N LEU A 275 -5.93 -16.35 0.98
CA LEU A 275 -5.53 -17.73 0.71
C LEU A 275 -6.71 -18.70 0.74
N ALA A 276 -7.76 -18.40 1.52
CA ALA A 276 -8.95 -19.24 1.62
C ALA A 276 -9.69 -19.45 0.29
N TYR A 277 -9.52 -18.56 -0.70
CA TYR A 277 -10.22 -18.64 -1.99
C TYR A 277 -9.31 -18.54 -3.22
N THR A 278 -7.99 -18.67 -3.03
CA THR A 278 -7.01 -18.59 -4.13
C THR A 278 -6.10 -19.82 -4.20
N ASN A 279 -5.52 -20.04 -5.37
CA ASN A 279 -4.45 -21.03 -5.60
C ASN A 279 -3.15 -20.29 -6.01
N PRO A 280 -1.97 -20.80 -5.61
CA PRO A 280 -0.70 -20.24 -6.06
C PRO A 280 -0.46 -20.52 -7.54
N VAL A 281 0.18 -19.59 -8.24
CA VAL A 281 0.76 -19.76 -9.57
C VAL A 281 2.21 -19.28 -9.53
N HIS A 282 3.15 -20.15 -9.86
CA HIS A 282 4.56 -19.80 -9.94
C HIS A 282 4.87 -19.29 -11.35
N PHE A 283 5.44 -18.09 -11.44
CA PHE A 283 5.80 -17.48 -12.71
C PHE A 283 7.01 -16.56 -12.52
N GLY A 284 8.15 -16.94 -13.10
CA GLY A 284 9.44 -16.32 -12.80
C GLY A 284 9.84 -16.47 -11.32
N PRO A 285 10.40 -15.42 -10.68
CA PRO A 285 10.79 -15.45 -9.26
C PRO A 285 9.61 -15.22 -8.30
N TYR A 286 8.38 -15.12 -8.83
CA TYR A 286 7.20 -14.76 -8.06
C TYR A 286 6.20 -15.92 -7.94
N THR A 287 5.46 -15.89 -6.84
CA THR A 287 4.27 -16.70 -6.62
C THR A 287 3.06 -15.78 -6.57
N PHE A 288 2.29 -15.79 -7.65
CA PHE A 288 1.04 -15.07 -7.79
C PHE A 288 -0.13 -15.87 -7.23
N ARG A 289 -1.31 -15.23 -7.18
CA ARG A 289 -2.57 -15.88 -6.83
C ARG A 289 -3.56 -15.80 -7.97
N VAL A 290 -4.29 -16.89 -8.18
CA VAL A 290 -5.49 -16.96 -9.03
C VAL A 290 -6.67 -17.43 -8.19
N LEU A 291 -7.90 -17.19 -8.63
CA LEU A 291 -9.09 -17.75 -7.98
C LEU A 291 -9.00 -19.29 -7.92
N LYS A 292 -9.50 -19.89 -6.84
CA LYS A 292 -9.67 -21.35 -6.78
C LYS A 292 -10.43 -21.85 -8.01
N ASN A 293 -10.05 -23.03 -8.50
CA ASN A 293 -10.55 -23.65 -9.73
C ASN A 293 -10.11 -22.98 -11.04
N SER A 294 -9.27 -21.95 -11.00
CA SER A 294 -8.57 -21.46 -12.19
C SER A 294 -7.74 -22.59 -12.80
N LYS A 295 -7.88 -22.81 -14.11
CA LYS A 295 -7.11 -23.80 -14.87
C LYS A 295 -6.24 -23.10 -15.91
N LEU A 296 -4.99 -23.53 -16.05
CA LEU A 296 -4.15 -23.14 -17.18
C LEU A 296 -4.84 -23.60 -18.47
N LYS A 297 -5.07 -22.66 -19.38
CA LYS A 297 -5.70 -22.91 -20.68
C LYS A 297 -4.72 -22.84 -21.82
N LYS A 298 -3.73 -21.96 -21.70
CA LYS A 298 -2.79 -21.71 -22.77
C LYS A 298 -1.47 -21.20 -22.22
N HIS A 299 -0.40 -21.66 -22.83
CA HIS A 299 0.92 -21.09 -22.75
C HIS A 299 1.27 -20.56 -24.15
N GLU A 300 1.77 -19.33 -24.25
CA GLU A 300 2.15 -18.68 -25.50
C GLU A 300 3.54 -18.07 -25.39
N VAL A 301 4.34 -18.21 -26.44
CA VAL A 301 5.59 -17.49 -26.61
C VAL A 301 5.47 -16.63 -27.87
N ILE A 302 5.63 -15.31 -27.72
CA ILE A 302 5.54 -14.34 -28.81
C ILE A 302 6.82 -13.52 -28.80
N GLY A 303 7.73 -13.85 -29.72
CA GLY A 303 9.07 -13.26 -29.73
C GLY A 303 9.80 -13.52 -28.39
N PRO A 304 10.30 -12.49 -27.70
CA PRO A 304 10.97 -12.65 -26.41
C PRO A 304 10.02 -12.69 -25.21
N ALA A 305 8.69 -12.66 -25.43
CA ALA A 305 7.70 -12.63 -24.37
C ALA A 305 7.01 -13.98 -24.19
N GLU A 306 6.72 -14.31 -22.94
CA GLU A 306 6.07 -15.55 -22.52
C GLU A 306 4.77 -15.21 -21.78
N TYR A 307 3.69 -15.93 -22.07
CA TYR A 307 2.39 -15.70 -21.46
C TYR A 307 1.70 -16.99 -21.02
N ASP A 308 1.19 -16.99 -19.79
CA ASP A 308 0.31 -18.03 -19.27
C ASP A 308 -1.11 -17.48 -19.07
N VAL A 309 -2.09 -18.21 -19.59
CA VAL A 309 -3.51 -17.85 -19.49
C VAL A 309 -4.25 -18.83 -18.61
N TYR A 310 -4.80 -18.35 -17.50
CA TYR A 310 -5.65 -19.09 -16.59
C TYR A 310 -7.11 -18.63 -16.71
N MET A 311 -8.04 -19.57 -16.61
CA MET A 311 -9.48 -19.28 -16.64
C MET A 311 -10.18 -19.85 -15.41
N SER A 312 -11.01 -19.03 -14.75
CA SER A 312 -11.97 -19.42 -13.72
C SER A 312 -13.36 -18.96 -14.13
N GLY A 313 -14.16 -19.86 -14.70
CA GLY A 313 -15.40 -19.49 -15.39
C GLY A 313 -15.08 -18.52 -16.54
N ARG A 314 -15.66 -17.32 -16.50
CA ARG A 314 -15.44 -16.25 -17.49
C ARG A 314 -14.38 -15.23 -17.07
N ILE A 315 -13.79 -15.37 -15.88
CA ILE A 315 -12.68 -14.53 -15.45
C ILE A 315 -11.38 -15.07 -16.07
N LYS A 316 -10.64 -14.19 -16.75
CA LYS A 316 -9.38 -14.52 -17.42
C LYS A 316 -8.22 -13.87 -16.68
N ALA A 317 -7.24 -14.67 -16.27
CA ALA A 317 -5.96 -14.23 -15.72
C ALA A 317 -4.86 -14.45 -16.76
N VAL A 318 -4.05 -13.44 -17.03
CA VAL A 318 -2.92 -13.48 -17.97
C VAL A 318 -1.66 -13.06 -17.24
N PHE A 319 -0.71 -13.99 -17.12
CA PHE A 319 0.64 -13.72 -16.65
C PHE A 319 1.52 -13.50 -17.86
N GLY A 320 2.38 -12.49 -17.83
CA GLY A 320 3.29 -12.19 -18.93
C GLY A 320 4.68 -11.89 -18.42
N LYS A 321 5.71 -12.46 -19.05
CA LYS A 321 7.14 -12.19 -18.79
C LYS A 321 7.73 -11.63 -20.06
N GLN A 322 8.37 -10.46 -19.96
CA GLN A 322 8.92 -9.77 -21.12
C GLN A 322 10.15 -8.94 -20.74
N PRO A 323 11.07 -8.69 -21.69
CA PRO A 323 12.15 -7.73 -21.48
C PRO A 323 11.64 -6.33 -21.13
N PHE A 324 12.51 -5.50 -20.59
CA PHE A 324 12.18 -4.10 -20.36
C PHE A 324 11.86 -3.36 -21.66
N ILE A 325 10.92 -2.42 -21.58
CA ILE A 325 10.68 -1.49 -22.68
C ILE A 325 11.90 -0.59 -22.89
N LYS A 326 12.11 -0.11 -24.11
CA LYS A 326 13.26 0.75 -24.45
C LYS A 326 13.36 1.94 -23.48
N GLY A 327 14.54 2.13 -22.90
CA GLY A 327 14.83 3.22 -21.96
C GLY A 327 14.51 2.93 -20.49
N ALA A 328 13.82 1.82 -20.19
CA ALA A 328 13.58 1.37 -18.83
C ALA A 328 14.74 0.49 -18.32
N SER A 329 15.20 0.73 -17.09
CA SER A 329 16.22 -0.10 -16.43
C SER A 329 16.10 -0.04 -14.91
N VAL A 330 16.64 -1.08 -14.25
CA VAL A 330 16.70 -1.14 -12.78
C VAL A 330 17.57 -0.02 -12.22
N GLU A 331 18.71 0.25 -12.87
CA GLU A 331 19.64 1.32 -12.47
C GLU A 331 18.97 2.70 -12.41
N LYS A 332 18.13 3.02 -13.40
CA LYS A 332 17.38 4.28 -13.46
C LYS A 332 16.15 4.31 -12.56
N GLN A 333 15.80 3.18 -11.94
CA GLN A 333 14.59 2.97 -11.15
C GLN A 333 13.29 3.48 -11.83
N ASN A 334 13.24 3.45 -13.17
CA ASN A 334 12.16 4.06 -13.94
C ASN A 334 11.17 3.05 -14.52
N ILE A 335 11.33 1.75 -14.23
CA ILE A 335 10.53 0.66 -14.82
C ILE A 335 9.04 0.85 -14.52
N LEU A 336 8.65 0.96 -13.24
CA LEU A 336 7.22 1.09 -12.87
C LEU A 336 6.59 2.35 -13.48
N TYR A 337 7.31 3.46 -13.47
CA TYR A 337 6.84 4.71 -14.08
C TYR A 337 6.66 4.60 -15.61
N SER A 338 7.58 3.92 -16.28
CA SER A 338 7.52 3.69 -17.72
C SER A 338 6.29 2.86 -18.09
N TYR A 339 5.97 1.85 -17.28
CA TYR A 339 4.75 1.05 -17.44
C TYR A 339 3.48 1.82 -17.07
N LEU A 340 3.51 2.67 -16.03
CA LEU A 340 2.41 3.57 -15.70
C LEU A 340 2.06 4.47 -16.89
N ARG A 341 3.06 5.05 -17.56
CA ARG A 341 2.84 5.84 -18.79
C ARG A 341 2.18 5.02 -19.89
N THR A 342 2.63 3.78 -20.11
CA THR A 342 2.00 2.88 -21.09
C THR A 342 0.55 2.56 -20.73
N VAL A 343 0.26 2.34 -19.44
CA VAL A 343 -1.09 2.07 -18.94
C VAL A 343 -2.01 3.26 -19.17
N VAL A 344 -1.58 4.48 -18.80
CA VAL A 344 -2.36 5.71 -19.02
C VAL A 344 -2.62 5.90 -20.51
N LYS A 345 -1.59 5.73 -21.35
CA LYS A 345 -1.72 5.89 -22.81
C LYS A 345 -2.63 4.84 -23.45
N LYS A 346 -2.57 3.58 -23.01
CA LYS A 346 -3.31 2.49 -23.66
C LYS A 346 -4.73 2.37 -23.12
N TYR A 347 -4.88 2.37 -21.81
CA TYR A 347 -6.15 2.07 -21.14
C TYR A 347 -6.85 3.32 -20.64
N GLY A 348 -6.09 4.34 -20.23
CA GLY A 348 -6.66 5.61 -19.78
C GLY A 348 -7.21 6.43 -20.95
N LEU A 349 -6.44 6.57 -22.04
CA LEU A 349 -6.88 7.36 -23.21
C LEU A 349 -8.05 6.75 -23.98
N GLN A 350 -8.29 5.43 -23.88
CA GLN A 350 -9.45 4.79 -24.50
C GLN A 350 -10.75 5.27 -23.83
N GLY A 351 -11.32 6.36 -24.36
CA GLY A 351 -12.51 7.04 -23.83
C GLY A 351 -12.26 7.92 -22.60
N HIS A 352 -11.01 8.38 -22.39
CA HIS A 352 -10.58 9.20 -21.23
C HIS A 352 -11.10 8.66 -19.89
N LYS A 353 -11.12 7.32 -19.76
CA LYS A 353 -11.67 6.64 -18.59
C LYS A 353 -10.67 6.66 -17.46
N ARG A 354 -11.11 7.28 -16.36
CA ARG A 354 -10.40 7.36 -15.09
C ARG A 354 -9.92 6.00 -14.59
N LEU A 355 -8.67 5.97 -14.17
CA LEU A 355 -8.03 4.77 -13.63
C LEU A 355 -7.85 4.89 -12.11
N GLN A 356 -7.73 3.73 -11.45
CA GLN A 356 -7.24 3.63 -10.06
C GLN A 356 -5.82 3.10 -10.06
N TYR A 357 -4.98 3.58 -9.14
CA TYR A 357 -3.56 3.20 -9.07
C TYR A 357 -3.10 3.00 -7.63
N ALA A 358 -2.16 2.09 -7.45
CA ALA A 358 -1.41 1.99 -6.20
C ALA A 358 0.01 1.52 -6.45
N THR A 359 0.92 1.89 -5.55
CA THR A 359 2.14 1.11 -5.35
C THR A 359 1.83 -0.04 -4.40
N VAL A 360 2.20 -1.26 -4.76
CA VAL A 360 2.09 -2.42 -3.87
C VAL A 360 3.51 -2.81 -3.43
N TRP A 361 3.80 -2.69 -2.14
CA TRP A 361 5.07 -3.12 -1.56
C TRP A 361 4.96 -4.54 -1.04
N ASN A 362 5.85 -5.40 -1.50
CA ASN A 362 6.02 -6.76 -1.03
C ASN A 362 7.41 -6.90 -0.41
N ASN A 363 7.49 -6.85 0.92
CA ASN A 363 8.76 -6.84 1.65
C ASN A 363 9.81 -5.88 1.05
N GLY A 364 9.42 -4.62 0.86
CA GLY A 364 10.34 -3.59 0.37
C GLY A 364 10.51 -3.54 -1.15
N VAL A 365 9.90 -4.42 -1.94
CA VAL A 365 9.91 -4.33 -3.41
C VAL A 365 8.58 -3.81 -3.96
N PRO A 366 8.61 -2.75 -4.79
CA PRO A 366 7.40 -2.13 -5.29
C PRO A 366 6.90 -2.81 -6.55
N ALA A 367 5.59 -2.79 -6.70
CA ALA A 367 4.87 -3.14 -7.91
C ALA A 367 3.86 -2.04 -8.24
N LEU A 368 3.59 -1.83 -9.52
CA LEU A 368 2.50 -0.97 -9.98
C LEU A 368 1.22 -1.80 -10.00
N TYR A 369 0.18 -1.36 -9.31
CA TYR A 369 -1.19 -1.83 -9.48
C TYR A 369 -2.01 -0.78 -10.23
N PHE A 370 -2.91 -1.23 -11.10
CA PHE A 370 -3.94 -0.37 -11.68
C PHE A 370 -5.27 -1.09 -11.92
N GLU A 371 -6.35 -0.32 -12.01
CA GLU A 371 -7.70 -0.78 -12.36
C GLU A 371 -8.30 0.12 -13.42
N ALA A 372 -8.88 -0.48 -14.46
CA ALA A 372 -9.48 0.21 -15.60
C ALA A 372 -10.86 -0.38 -15.92
N ASN A 373 -11.88 0.49 -16.02
CA ASN A 373 -13.18 0.10 -16.55
C ASN A 373 -13.12 0.08 -18.07
N LYS A 374 -13.43 -1.05 -18.69
CA LYS A 374 -13.62 -1.17 -20.14
C LYS A 374 -15.11 -1.10 -20.47
N GLU A 375 -15.45 -1.31 -21.73
CA GLU A 375 -16.85 -1.23 -22.19
C GLU A 375 -17.71 -2.38 -21.65
N ASN A 376 -17.15 -3.59 -21.53
CA ASN A 376 -17.88 -4.80 -21.11
C ASN A 376 -17.11 -5.63 -20.05
N ALA A 377 -16.11 -5.02 -19.41
CA ALA A 377 -15.28 -5.70 -18.42
C ALA A 377 -14.53 -4.70 -17.53
N THR A 378 -14.13 -5.15 -16.35
CA THR A 378 -13.09 -4.51 -15.55
C THR A 378 -11.75 -5.20 -15.79
N LEU A 379 -10.69 -4.41 -16.03
CA LEU A 379 -9.31 -4.86 -16.09
C LEU A 379 -8.59 -4.47 -14.79
N PHE A 380 -7.99 -5.46 -14.14
CA PHE A 380 -7.04 -5.27 -13.06
C PHE A 380 -5.65 -5.61 -13.59
N GLY A 381 -4.65 -4.79 -13.28
CA GLY A 381 -3.28 -4.99 -13.71
C GLY A 381 -2.29 -4.85 -12.58
N MET A 382 -1.26 -5.68 -12.60
CA MET A 382 -0.09 -5.57 -11.73
C MET A 382 1.18 -5.73 -12.55
N VAL A 383 2.20 -4.92 -12.24
CA VAL A 383 3.50 -4.94 -12.91
C VAL A 383 4.60 -5.03 -11.86
N LEU A 384 5.44 -6.06 -11.97
CA LEU A 384 6.63 -6.31 -11.16
C LEU A 384 7.85 -6.45 -12.08
N TYR A 385 9.05 -6.46 -11.50
CA TYR A 385 10.28 -6.63 -12.26
C TYR A 385 11.39 -7.26 -11.42
N ASP A 386 12.23 -8.06 -12.07
CA ASP A 386 13.54 -8.46 -11.54
C ASP A 386 14.65 -7.68 -12.25
N ASN A 387 15.89 -8.18 -12.25
CA ASN A 387 17.03 -7.50 -12.87
C ASN A 387 16.97 -7.48 -14.42
N GLN A 388 16.17 -8.34 -15.05
CA GLN A 388 16.19 -8.58 -16.48
C GLN A 388 14.80 -8.48 -17.14
N TYR A 389 13.76 -8.85 -16.42
CA TYR A 389 12.41 -9.01 -16.95
C TYR A 389 11.38 -8.23 -16.14
N VAL A 390 10.36 -7.76 -16.85
CA VAL A 390 9.09 -7.34 -16.26
C VAL A 390 8.11 -8.49 -16.29
N TYR A 391 7.37 -8.61 -15.21
CA TYR A 391 6.27 -9.54 -15.03
C TYR A 391 4.96 -8.76 -14.93
N THR A 392 3.99 -9.12 -15.75
CA THR A 392 2.65 -8.54 -15.74
C THR A 392 1.64 -9.58 -15.31
N TYR A 393 0.66 -9.16 -14.53
CA TYR A 393 -0.52 -9.95 -14.23
C TYR A 393 -1.74 -9.11 -14.57
N TYR A 394 -2.50 -9.52 -15.59
CA TYR A 394 -3.78 -8.94 -15.95
C TYR A 394 -4.92 -9.87 -15.62
N LEU A 395 -5.92 -9.36 -14.89
CA LEU A 395 -7.15 -10.06 -14.59
C LEU A 395 -8.31 -9.32 -15.27
N TYR A 396 -9.00 -10.01 -16.16
CA TYR A 396 -10.17 -9.52 -16.88
C TYR A 396 -11.42 -10.14 -16.29
N LYS A 397 -12.34 -9.28 -15.84
CA LYS A 397 -13.61 -9.68 -15.26
C LYS A 397 -14.74 -9.06 -16.08
N PRO A 398 -15.54 -9.85 -16.81
CA PRO A 398 -16.76 -9.36 -17.46
C PRO A 398 -17.72 -8.71 -16.46
N ASP A 399 -18.44 -7.68 -16.89
CA ASP A 399 -19.27 -6.87 -15.98
C ASP A 399 -20.46 -7.63 -15.39
N ASP A 400 -20.96 -8.62 -16.13
CA ASP A 400 -22.05 -9.51 -15.72
C ASP A 400 -21.60 -10.68 -14.82
N VAL A 401 -20.32 -10.72 -14.41
CA VAL A 401 -19.82 -11.67 -13.40
C VAL A 401 -19.93 -11.05 -12.00
N HIS A 402 -20.74 -11.68 -11.15
CA HIS A 402 -21.02 -11.21 -9.77
C HIS A 402 -19.91 -11.58 -8.76
N VAL A 403 -18.66 -11.23 -9.07
CA VAL A 403 -17.55 -11.27 -8.11
C VAL A 403 -17.15 -9.84 -7.79
N SER A 404 -17.01 -9.51 -6.51
CA SER A 404 -16.60 -8.18 -6.06
C SER A 404 -15.22 -7.80 -6.63
N ASN A 405 -15.11 -6.57 -7.17
CA ASN A 405 -13.84 -6.02 -7.66
C ASN A 405 -12.80 -5.96 -6.53
N TYR A 406 -13.22 -5.70 -5.29
CA TYR A 406 -12.34 -5.68 -4.12
C TYR A 406 -11.73 -7.06 -3.84
N LYS A 407 -12.53 -8.13 -4.02
CA LYS A 407 -12.03 -9.50 -3.90
C LYS A 407 -10.98 -9.81 -4.96
N LEU A 408 -11.21 -9.39 -6.21
CA LEU A 408 -10.24 -9.59 -7.30
C LEU A 408 -8.98 -8.76 -7.13
N ARG A 409 -9.11 -7.55 -6.57
CA ARG A 409 -7.98 -6.72 -6.17
C ARG A 409 -7.10 -7.41 -5.13
N ASP A 410 -7.71 -8.07 -4.15
CA ASP A 410 -6.97 -8.88 -3.19
C ASP A 410 -6.22 -10.04 -3.86
N VAL A 411 -6.84 -10.73 -4.82
CA VAL A 411 -6.18 -11.80 -5.61
C VAL A 411 -4.95 -11.26 -6.33
N ILE A 412 -5.11 -10.21 -7.12
CA ILE A 412 -4.05 -9.75 -8.03
C ILE A 412 -2.88 -9.13 -7.28
N GLN A 413 -3.15 -8.38 -6.21
CA GLN A 413 -2.10 -7.70 -5.44
C GLN A 413 -1.30 -8.66 -4.56
N TYR A 414 -1.88 -9.80 -4.16
CA TYR A 414 -1.21 -10.74 -3.31
C TYR A 414 -0.16 -11.55 -4.09
N VAL A 415 1.10 -11.14 -3.95
CA VAL A 415 2.26 -11.79 -4.56
C VAL A 415 3.28 -12.11 -3.48
N ALA A 416 3.98 -13.23 -3.60
CA ALA A 416 5.18 -13.53 -2.81
C ALA A 416 6.40 -13.60 -3.75
N ALA A 417 7.56 -13.17 -3.27
CA ALA A 417 8.82 -13.23 -4.02
C ALA A 417 9.78 -14.25 -3.39
N LYS A 418 10.34 -15.16 -4.21
CA LYS A 418 11.22 -16.24 -3.76
C LYS A 418 12.53 -15.74 -3.15
N HIS A 419 13.04 -14.61 -3.63
CA HIS A 419 14.32 -14.00 -3.24
C HIS A 419 14.15 -12.65 -2.51
N SER A 420 13.01 -12.42 -1.84
CA SER A 420 12.73 -11.13 -1.17
C SER A 420 13.82 -10.71 -0.19
N LYS A 421 14.48 -11.66 0.48
CA LYS A 421 15.57 -11.39 1.42
C LYS A 421 16.82 -10.79 0.76
N GLU A 422 17.09 -11.10 -0.51
CA GLU A 422 18.23 -10.53 -1.26
C GLU A 422 18.01 -9.05 -1.65
N TRP A 423 16.77 -8.58 -1.47
CA TRP A 423 16.37 -7.19 -1.70
C TRP A 423 16.28 -6.37 -0.43
N ASN A 424 16.49 -6.99 0.73
CA ASN A 424 16.68 -6.27 1.98
C ASN A 424 17.87 -5.31 1.87
N ASP A 425 17.81 -4.22 2.63
CA ASP A 425 18.79 -3.15 2.69
C ASP A 425 18.98 -2.38 1.37
N LYS A 426 18.08 -2.58 0.41
CA LYS A 426 18.01 -1.80 -0.83
C LYS A 426 16.79 -0.89 -0.81
N ALA A 427 16.97 0.29 -1.41
CA ALA A 427 15.91 1.25 -1.62
C ALA A 427 15.41 1.16 -3.06
N PHE A 428 14.09 1.09 -3.21
CA PHE A 428 13.42 1.07 -4.49
C PHE A 428 12.44 2.23 -4.59
N VAL A 429 12.11 2.61 -5.83
CA VAL A 429 11.15 3.68 -6.12
C VAL A 429 9.79 3.11 -6.46
N GLY A 430 8.77 3.62 -5.77
CA GLY A 430 7.36 3.41 -6.08
C GLY A 430 6.89 4.34 -7.20
N ILE A 431 5.58 4.39 -7.46
CA ILE A 431 5.05 5.26 -8.52
C ILE A 431 4.87 6.72 -8.07
N GLY A 432 5.15 7.01 -6.79
CA GLY A 432 4.94 8.30 -6.15
C GLY A 432 5.85 9.43 -6.64
N ILE A 433 6.75 9.14 -7.59
CA ILE A 433 7.68 10.12 -8.16
C ILE A 433 7.92 9.85 -9.64
N SER A 434 8.18 10.91 -10.41
CA SER A 434 8.66 10.78 -11.79
C SER A 434 10.19 10.57 -11.81
N PRO A 435 10.74 9.85 -12.79
CA PRO A 435 12.19 9.67 -12.93
C PRO A 435 12.96 11.00 -13.01
N ILE A 436 12.39 12.02 -13.66
CA ILE A 436 13.00 13.35 -13.75
C ILE A 436 13.15 13.97 -12.36
N MET A 437 12.11 13.90 -11.53
CA MET A 437 12.17 14.41 -10.17
C MET A 437 13.11 13.58 -9.30
N LEU A 438 13.19 12.26 -9.52
CA LEU A 438 14.13 11.40 -8.82
C LEU A 438 15.59 11.81 -9.09
N ASP A 439 15.95 12.08 -10.35
CA ASP A 439 17.29 12.54 -10.72
C ASP A 439 17.63 13.88 -10.03
N VAL A 440 16.66 14.81 -9.96
CA VAL A 440 16.80 16.08 -9.24
C VAL A 440 17.01 15.84 -7.73
N LEU A 441 16.28 14.90 -7.11
CA LEU A 441 16.45 14.57 -5.70
C LEU A 441 17.83 13.95 -5.42
N GLN A 442 18.35 13.11 -6.31
CA GLN A 442 19.64 12.41 -6.14
C GLN A 442 20.86 13.32 -6.38
N THR A 443 20.69 14.37 -7.18
CA THR A 443 21.72 15.37 -7.51
C THR A 443 21.71 16.57 -6.56
N SER A 444 20.61 16.78 -5.82
CA SER A 444 20.50 17.79 -4.75
C SER A 444 21.32 17.38 -3.50
N PRO A 445 22.35 18.16 -3.09
CA PRO A 445 23.20 17.84 -1.94
C PRO A 445 22.41 17.66 -0.63
N THR A 446 21.42 18.52 -0.39
CA THR A 446 20.63 18.57 0.86
C THR A 446 19.71 17.36 1.05
N ILE A 447 19.29 16.70 -0.04
CA ILE A 447 18.40 15.52 0.00
C ILE A 447 19.23 14.23 -0.13
N ARG A 448 20.35 14.27 -0.83
CA ARG A 448 21.37 13.21 -0.82
C ARG A 448 21.83 12.91 0.62
N ASP A 449 21.88 13.92 1.48
CA ASP A 449 22.19 13.76 2.90
C ASP A 449 21.04 13.13 3.71
N ILE A 450 19.77 13.26 3.32
CA ILE A 450 18.65 12.49 3.94
C ILE A 450 18.72 11.01 3.55
N VAL A 451 19.11 10.74 2.29
CA VAL A 451 19.32 9.36 1.79
C VAL A 451 20.60 8.75 2.40
N LYS A 452 21.63 9.56 2.67
CA LYS A 452 22.88 9.14 3.33
C LYS A 452 22.77 9.07 4.85
N ASP A 453 22.01 9.93 5.52
CA ASP A 453 21.77 9.89 6.98
C ASP A 453 21.03 8.61 7.38
N LYS A 454 20.29 7.99 6.46
CA LYS A 454 19.72 6.65 6.68
C LYS A 454 20.77 5.53 6.67
N LYS A 455 21.98 5.75 6.13
CA LYS A 455 23.13 4.87 6.40
C LYS A 455 23.78 5.15 7.76
N ALA A 456 23.63 6.36 8.32
CA ALA A 456 24.19 6.71 9.61
C ALA A 456 23.43 6.08 10.80
N HIS A 457 22.15 5.70 10.62
CA HIS A 457 21.44 4.91 11.65
C HIS A 457 21.87 3.44 11.76
N ASN A 458 22.84 3.00 10.92
CA ASN A 458 23.47 1.69 11.04
C ASN A 458 24.84 1.70 11.73
N ASP A 459 25.29 2.82 12.31
CA ASP A 459 26.54 2.83 13.09
C ASP A 459 26.39 3.53 14.46
N LYS A 460 26.45 2.70 15.50
CA LYS A 460 26.88 2.99 16.89
C LYS A 460 25.99 3.89 17.77
N LYS A 461 25.06 3.27 18.50
CA LYS A 461 25.17 2.97 19.95
C LYS A 461 23.95 2.22 20.48
#